data_AF-A0A7L0X502-F1
#
_entry.id   AF-A0A7L0X502-F1
#
_cell.length_a   1.000
_cell.length_b   1.000
_cell.length_c   1.000
_cell.angle_alpha   90.00
_cell.angle_beta   90.00
_cell.angle_gamma   90.00
#
_symmetry.space_group_name_H-M   'P 1'
#
loop_
_entity.id
_entity.type
_entity.pdbx_description
1 polymer ?
#
loop_
_entity_poly.entity_id
_entity_poly.type
_entity_poly.pdbx_seq_one_letter_code
_entity_poly.pdbx_strand_id
1 'polypeptide(L)'
;TLGTQTDYRDGEAQTDPYSPEYIVRSGSVPELLTLATLTWGRGLPAGLEEMAMIDRAREKRAWEASLPPMDSPSNTAKRLKMMEEMERKEWAFREQEIEKLQKIRLEVLKKMLRRREENQDKVDAKRLCDYWQNRQRAREEKIKKIRHDCALMLRKLIANRKNMMGKLDRRDIIKEYTDFSSQTYAPLSRIGFFPDNNSDYYAVKNFYLNTFAGLCELEASLPSSVIQLKIKAPKPKSIMTKTGFIKRSARLEADLAQVHQ
;
A
#
# COMPACT_ATOMS: atom_id res chain seq x y z
N THR A 1 38.91 15.09 -39.63
CA THR A 1 40.07 14.31 -39.17
C THR A 1 39.58 13.27 -38.18
N LEU A 2 39.64 11.98 -38.54
CA LEU A 2 39.26 10.89 -37.63
C LEU A 2 40.40 10.72 -36.61
N GLY A 3 40.12 10.96 -35.32
CA GLY A 3 41.06 10.68 -34.24
C GLY A 3 40.94 9.22 -33.83
N THR A 4 42.03 8.47 -33.94
CA THR A 4 42.14 7.10 -33.43
C THR A 4 42.32 7.16 -31.92
N GLN A 5 41.37 6.64 -31.15
CA GLN A 5 41.42 6.55 -29.69
C GLN A 5 41.88 5.14 -29.30
N THR A 6 42.90 5.02 -28.45
CA THR A 6 43.37 3.74 -27.93
C THR A 6 42.42 3.18 -26.86
N ASP A 7 42.17 1.87 -26.88
CA ASP A 7 41.25 1.18 -25.96
C ASP A 7 41.74 1.15 -24.49
N TYR A 8 43.04 1.39 -24.27
CA TYR A 8 43.65 1.43 -22.95
C TYR A 8 43.78 2.87 -22.46
N ARG A 9 43.32 3.14 -21.23
CA ARG A 9 43.60 4.40 -20.53
C ARG A 9 45.07 4.42 -20.12
N ASP A 10 45.79 5.46 -20.54
CA ASP A 10 47.21 5.72 -20.23
C ASP A 10 47.57 5.85 -18.73
N GLY A 11 46.58 5.77 -17.83
CA GLY A 11 46.80 5.92 -16.39
C GLY A 11 47.58 4.77 -15.75
N GLU A 12 47.53 3.57 -16.33
CA GLU A 12 48.29 2.41 -15.83
C GLU A 12 49.76 2.44 -16.26
N ALA A 13 50.12 3.23 -17.27
CA ALA A 13 51.51 3.46 -17.70
C ALA A 13 52.21 4.54 -16.86
N GLN A 14 51.49 5.20 -15.95
CA GLN A 14 51.99 6.32 -15.16
C GLN A 14 52.71 5.80 -13.90
N THR A 15 53.99 5.50 -14.04
CA THR A 15 54.86 5.08 -12.93
C THR A 15 55.36 6.28 -12.13
N ASP A 16 55.81 6.04 -10.90
CA ASP A 16 56.55 7.04 -10.14
C ASP A 16 57.78 7.53 -10.95
N PRO A 17 58.14 8.81 -10.84
CA PRO A 17 59.32 9.34 -11.53
C PRO A 17 60.57 8.53 -11.14
N TYR A 18 61.37 8.14 -12.14
CA TYR A 18 62.61 7.39 -11.91
C TYR A 18 63.56 8.15 -10.97
N SER A 19 63.98 7.51 -9.88
CA SER A 19 64.98 8.01 -8.93
C SER A 19 66.33 7.33 -9.15
N PRO A 20 67.39 8.06 -9.56
CA PRO A 20 68.70 7.47 -9.81
C PRO A 20 69.42 7.09 -8.52
N GLU A 21 70.30 6.08 -8.62
CA GLU A 21 71.20 5.69 -7.53
C GLU A 21 72.22 6.80 -7.24
N TYR A 22 72.57 6.99 -5.97
CA TYR A 22 73.48 8.04 -5.51
C TYR A 22 74.58 7.48 -4.61
N ILE A 23 75.75 8.13 -4.61
CA ILE A 23 76.90 7.80 -3.76
C ILE A 23 77.11 8.93 -2.76
N VAL A 24 77.12 8.61 -1.47
CA VAL A 24 77.30 9.58 -0.38
C VAL A 24 78.74 9.56 0.11
N ARG A 25 79.36 10.74 0.24
CA ARG A 25 80.71 10.88 0.80
C ARG A 25 80.68 10.61 2.31
N SER A 26 81.61 9.80 2.80
CA SER A 26 81.73 9.44 4.22
C SER A 26 81.83 10.71 5.09
N GLY A 27 80.87 10.90 5.99
CA GLY A 27 80.82 12.03 6.93
C GLY A 27 79.89 13.19 6.57
N SER A 28 79.26 13.19 5.39
CA SER A 28 78.25 14.21 5.02
C SER A 28 76.94 13.55 4.59
N VAL A 29 75.82 13.85 5.28
CA VAL A 29 74.48 13.42 4.86
C VAL A 29 73.78 14.61 4.20
N PRO A 30 73.57 14.59 2.86
CA PRO A 30 72.92 15.70 2.17
C PRO A 30 71.44 15.82 2.54
N GLU A 31 70.94 17.06 2.65
CA GLU A 31 69.57 17.34 3.12
C GLU A 31 68.50 16.69 2.24
N LEU A 32 68.73 16.63 0.93
CA LEU A 32 67.80 16.03 -0.03
C LEU A 32 67.48 14.56 0.29
N LEU A 33 68.45 13.81 0.81
CA LEU A 33 68.22 12.40 1.16
C LEU A 33 67.34 12.23 2.40
N THR A 34 67.28 13.24 3.26
CA THR A 34 66.34 13.22 4.40
C THR A 34 64.89 13.42 3.98
N LEU A 35 64.66 13.92 2.76
CA LEU A 35 63.34 14.14 2.18
C LEU A 35 62.91 12.99 1.26
N ALA A 36 63.69 11.91 1.16
CA ALA A 36 63.37 10.77 0.29
C ALA A 36 62.06 10.06 0.65
N THR A 37 61.50 10.32 1.83
CA THR A 37 60.17 9.83 2.25
C THR A 37 59.02 10.57 1.57
N LEU A 38 59.25 11.77 1.05
CA LEU A 38 58.28 12.55 0.30
C LEU A 38 58.32 12.13 -1.17
N THR A 39 57.23 11.56 -1.67
CA THR A 39 57.08 11.14 -3.06
C THR A 39 55.89 11.81 -3.72
N TRP A 40 55.81 11.76 -5.05
CA TRP A 40 54.69 12.35 -5.80
C TRP A 40 53.36 11.72 -5.33
N GLY A 41 52.40 12.57 -4.93
CA GLY A 41 51.13 12.12 -4.34
C GLY A 41 51.22 11.68 -2.87
N ARG A 42 52.41 11.64 -2.27
CA ARG A 42 52.67 11.44 -0.84
C ARG A 42 53.58 12.55 -0.30
N GLY A 43 53.05 13.77 -0.30
CA GLY A 43 53.72 14.97 0.24
C GLY A 43 54.45 15.84 -0.80
N LEU A 44 54.48 15.43 -2.07
CA LEU A 44 54.84 16.30 -3.19
C LEU A 44 53.66 16.46 -4.17
N PRO A 45 53.37 17.68 -4.67
CA PRO A 45 54.06 18.94 -4.37
C PRO A 45 53.88 19.39 -2.92
N ALA A 46 54.95 19.92 -2.31
CA ALA A 46 54.99 20.24 -0.89
C ALA A 46 53.96 21.34 -0.55
N GLY A 47 53.08 21.04 0.40
CA GLY A 47 52.18 21.99 1.01
C GLY A 47 52.83 22.70 2.21
N LEU A 48 52.00 23.46 2.93
CA LEU A 48 52.46 24.26 4.08
C LEU A 48 52.97 23.38 5.23
N GLU A 49 52.39 22.20 5.43
CA GLU A 49 52.78 21.28 6.50
C GLU A 49 54.11 20.61 6.19
N GLU A 50 54.31 20.17 4.95
CA GLU A 50 55.57 19.58 4.50
C GLU A 50 56.70 20.62 4.53
N MET A 51 56.44 21.85 4.09
CA MET A 51 57.42 22.95 4.21
C MET A 51 57.79 23.24 5.66
N ALA A 52 56.81 23.34 6.57
CA ALA A 52 57.08 23.56 7.99
C ALA A 52 57.88 22.42 8.63
N MET A 53 57.67 21.17 8.19
CA MET A 53 58.46 20.01 8.62
C MET A 53 59.92 20.11 8.13
N ILE A 54 60.13 20.50 6.87
CA ILE A 54 61.46 20.72 6.28
C ILE A 54 62.21 21.84 7.01
N ASP A 55 61.54 22.96 7.27
CA ASP A 55 62.14 24.11 7.95
C ASP A 55 62.52 23.76 9.39
N ARG A 56 61.67 23.02 10.12
CA ARG A 56 62.05 22.51 11.44
C ARG A 56 63.26 21.57 11.37
N ALA A 57 63.32 20.68 10.39
CA ALA A 57 64.45 19.76 10.26
C ALA A 57 65.77 20.54 10.03
N ARG A 58 65.72 21.65 9.30
CA ARG A 58 66.86 22.57 9.13
C ARG A 58 67.21 23.31 10.42
N GLU A 59 66.22 23.85 11.13
CA GLU A 59 66.42 24.50 12.44
C GLU A 59 67.06 23.54 13.45
N LYS A 60 66.63 22.27 13.46
CA LYS A 60 67.20 21.22 14.29
C LYS A 60 68.67 20.98 13.96
N ARG A 61 69.04 20.85 12.68
CA ARG A 61 70.45 20.70 12.27
C ARG A 61 71.30 21.91 12.64
N ALA A 62 70.78 23.13 12.42
CA ALA A 62 71.48 24.36 12.79
C ALA A 62 71.70 24.44 14.30
N TRP A 63 70.72 24.00 15.09
CA TRP A 63 70.84 23.89 16.53
C TRP A 63 71.83 22.80 16.96
N GLU A 64 71.82 21.62 16.34
CA GLU A 64 72.79 20.54 16.61
C GLU A 64 74.23 20.99 16.34
N ALA A 65 74.45 21.79 15.30
CA ALA A 65 75.73 22.40 14.98
C ALA A 65 76.17 23.46 16.02
N SER A 66 75.22 24.09 16.72
CA SER A 66 75.50 25.08 17.78
C SER A 66 75.89 24.46 19.13
N LEU A 67 75.81 23.13 19.28
CA LEU A 67 76.07 22.45 20.54
C LEU A 67 77.56 22.49 20.92
N PRO A 68 77.88 22.65 22.23
CA PRO A 68 79.26 22.69 22.68
C PRO A 68 80.01 21.36 22.44
N PRO A 69 81.35 21.42 22.22
CA PRO A 69 82.22 20.26 22.11
C PRO A 69 82.26 19.41 23.39
N MET A 70 82.61 18.13 23.26
CA MET A 70 82.60 17.13 24.34
C MET A 70 83.91 17.06 25.15
N ASP A 71 84.70 18.13 25.17
CA ASP A 71 86.08 18.10 25.70
C ASP A 71 86.16 18.23 27.24
N SER A 72 85.13 18.78 27.91
CA SER A 72 85.13 19.10 29.34
C SER A 72 83.81 18.71 30.02
N PRO A 73 83.82 18.21 31.27
CA PRO A 73 82.59 17.83 31.99
C PRO A 73 81.58 18.98 32.13
N SER A 74 82.04 20.24 32.18
CA SER A 74 81.14 21.40 32.21
C SER A 74 80.45 21.64 30.86
N ASN A 75 81.12 21.39 29.75
CA ASN A 75 80.56 21.51 28.40
C ASN A 75 79.57 20.38 28.13
N THR A 76 79.88 19.16 28.59
CA THR A 76 78.97 18.01 28.53
C THR A 76 77.68 18.29 29.32
N ALA A 77 77.78 18.86 30.53
CA ALA A 77 76.61 19.24 31.32
C ALA A 77 75.75 20.32 30.65
N LYS A 78 76.37 21.31 29.99
CA LYS A 78 75.66 22.32 29.20
C LYS A 78 74.97 21.70 27.99
N ARG A 79 75.64 20.80 27.27
CA ARG A 79 75.09 20.08 26.11
C ARG A 79 73.84 19.28 26.51
N LEU A 80 73.90 18.52 27.61
CA LEU A 80 72.77 17.74 28.11
C LEU A 80 71.55 18.62 28.41
N LYS A 81 71.74 19.75 29.11
CA LYS A 81 70.65 20.70 29.39
C LYS A 81 70.01 21.26 28.11
N MET A 82 70.84 21.62 27.13
CA MET A 82 70.34 22.10 25.83
C MET A 82 69.54 21.00 25.11
N MET A 83 70.00 19.75 25.16
CA MET A 83 69.28 18.60 24.58
C MET A 83 67.93 18.38 25.25
N GLU A 84 67.88 18.32 26.58
CA GLU A 84 66.62 18.14 27.33
C GLU A 84 65.61 19.27 27.05
N GLU A 85 66.08 20.51 26.93
CA GLU A 85 65.23 21.66 26.58
C GLU A 85 64.66 21.54 25.18
N MET A 86 65.46 21.12 24.20
CA MET A 86 64.98 20.92 22.84
C MET A 86 64.05 19.74 22.71
N GLU A 87 64.35 18.62 23.36
CA GLU A 87 63.45 17.47 23.42
C GLU A 87 62.08 17.89 23.97
N ARG A 88 62.04 18.64 25.08
CA ARG A 88 60.77 19.15 25.63
C ARG A 88 60.00 20.01 24.63
N LYS A 89 60.68 20.85 23.84
CA LYS A 89 60.03 21.66 22.78
C LYS A 89 59.48 20.79 21.66
N GLU A 90 60.24 19.78 21.22
CA GLU A 90 59.78 18.83 20.19
C GLU A 90 58.60 17.99 20.67
N TRP A 91 58.63 17.53 21.92
CA TRP A 91 57.51 16.82 22.56
C TRP A 91 56.27 17.71 22.63
N ALA A 92 56.41 18.96 23.09
CA ALA A 92 55.28 19.89 23.17
C ALA A 92 54.67 20.17 21.78
N PHE A 93 55.48 20.25 20.73
CA PHE A 93 54.98 20.42 19.38
C PHE A 93 54.22 19.18 18.89
N ARG A 94 54.76 17.97 19.09
CA ARG A 94 54.06 16.72 18.74
C ARG A 94 52.74 16.58 19.48
N GLU A 95 52.71 16.95 20.76
CA GLU A 95 51.49 16.96 21.57
C GLU A 95 50.41 17.86 20.94
N GLN A 96 50.79 19.05 20.46
CA GLN A 96 49.87 19.96 19.78
C GLN A 96 49.32 19.38 18.46
N GLU A 97 50.14 18.68 17.67
CA GLU A 97 49.66 18.02 16.45
C GLU A 97 48.67 16.89 16.76
N ILE A 98 49.00 16.07 17.77
CA ILE A 98 48.11 15.01 18.25
C ILE A 98 46.79 15.63 18.73
N GLU A 99 46.84 16.72 19.48
CA GLU A 99 45.66 17.42 19.97
C GLU A 99 44.79 17.96 18.82
N LYS A 100 45.39 18.54 17.77
CA LYS A 100 44.67 18.99 16.56
C LYS A 100 43.96 17.83 15.87
N LEU A 101 44.65 16.71 15.67
CA LEU A 101 44.07 15.50 15.08
C LEU A 101 42.92 14.94 15.94
N GLN A 102 43.10 14.90 17.25
CA GLN A 102 42.08 14.45 18.19
C GLN A 102 40.86 15.37 18.17
N LYS A 103 41.04 16.69 18.09
CA LYS A 103 39.94 17.66 17.94
C LYS A 103 39.11 17.39 16.68
N ILE A 104 39.76 17.18 15.54
CA ILE A 104 39.09 16.85 14.27
C ILE A 104 38.32 15.53 14.40
N ARG A 105 38.93 14.49 14.96
CA ARG A 105 38.26 13.20 15.20
C ARG A 105 37.05 13.34 16.12
N LEU A 106 37.17 14.14 17.19
CA LEU A 106 36.08 14.40 18.13
C LEU A 106 34.91 15.12 17.45
N GLU A 107 35.18 16.08 16.57
CA GLU A 107 34.13 16.76 15.81
C GLU A 107 33.36 15.80 14.89
N VAL A 108 34.08 14.91 14.20
CA VAL A 108 33.45 13.87 13.38
C VAL A 108 32.58 12.96 14.25
N LEU A 109 33.09 12.53 15.41
CA LEU A 109 32.35 11.67 16.34
C LEU A 109 31.08 12.36 16.87
N LYS A 110 31.16 13.64 17.24
CA LYS A 110 30.00 14.45 17.64
C LYS A 110 28.94 14.50 16.53
N LYS A 111 29.35 14.69 15.26
CA LYS A 111 28.42 14.67 14.11
C LYS A 111 27.76 13.31 13.95
N MET A 112 28.51 12.21 14.13
CA MET A 112 27.95 10.85 14.05
C MET A 112 26.96 10.57 15.18
N LEU A 113 27.24 11.01 16.40
CA LEU A 113 26.33 10.86 17.54
C LEU A 113 25.01 11.60 17.30
N ARG A 114 25.05 12.85 16.81
CA ARG A 114 23.84 13.61 16.47
C ARG A 114 23.00 12.87 15.43
N ARG A 115 23.63 12.37 14.35
CA ARG A 115 22.92 11.59 13.32
C ARG A 115 22.27 10.34 13.89
N ARG A 116 22.93 9.66 14.82
CA ARG A 116 22.38 8.48 15.49
C ARG A 116 21.14 8.85 16.32
N GLU A 117 21.23 9.92 17.10
CA GLU A 117 20.14 10.42 17.95
C GLU A 117 18.94 10.84 17.10
N GLU A 118 19.15 11.65 16.05
CA GLU A 118 18.09 12.03 15.10
C GLU A 118 17.41 10.81 14.45
N ASN A 119 18.17 9.76 14.16
CA ASN A 119 17.61 8.53 13.60
C ASN A 119 16.79 7.75 14.63
N GLN A 120 17.23 7.72 15.90
CA GLN A 120 16.45 7.16 17.00
C GLN A 120 15.15 7.93 17.22
N ASP A 121 15.22 9.26 17.28
CA ASP A 121 14.05 10.12 17.45
C ASP A 121 13.01 9.91 16.35
N LYS A 122 13.45 9.75 15.10
CA LYS A 122 12.55 9.42 13.97
C LYS A 122 11.85 8.07 14.15
N VAL A 123 12.56 7.06 14.65
CA VAL A 123 11.99 5.73 14.90
C VAL A 123 11.00 5.80 16.06
N ASP A 124 11.35 6.48 17.14
CA ASP A 124 10.50 6.61 18.31
C ASP A 124 9.25 7.45 18.04
N ALA A 125 9.37 8.52 17.26
CA ALA A 125 8.24 9.30 16.76
C ALA A 125 7.27 8.43 15.95
N LYS A 126 7.77 7.57 15.05
CA LYS A 126 6.93 6.64 14.29
C LYS A 126 6.21 5.65 15.20
N ARG A 127 6.91 5.04 16.16
CA ARG A 127 6.30 4.12 17.14
C ARG A 127 5.19 4.80 17.94
N LEU A 128 5.41 6.05 18.36
CA LEU A 128 4.42 6.83 19.08
C LEU A 128 3.20 7.14 18.20
N CYS A 129 3.41 7.52 16.93
CA CYS A 129 2.35 7.73 15.95
C CYS A 129 1.52 6.45 15.74
N ASP A 130 2.16 5.31 15.55
CA ASP A 130 1.47 4.02 15.35
C ASP A 130 0.63 3.64 16.58
N TYR A 131 1.20 3.81 17.78
CA TYR A 131 0.49 3.59 19.03
C TYR A 131 -0.73 4.50 19.16
N TRP A 132 -0.55 5.79 18.86
CA TRP A 132 -1.63 6.78 18.89
C TRP A 132 -2.75 6.45 17.90
N GLN A 133 -2.40 6.09 16.65
CA GLN A 133 -3.35 5.70 15.62
C GLN A 133 -4.14 4.45 16.03
N ASN A 134 -3.48 3.43 16.60
CA ASN A 134 -4.14 2.22 17.08
C ASN A 134 -5.15 2.54 18.18
N ARG A 135 -4.76 3.38 19.14
CA ARG A 135 -5.63 3.80 20.23
C ARG A 135 -6.79 4.64 19.74
N GLN A 136 -6.57 5.49 18.73
CA GLN A 136 -7.60 6.28 18.09
C GLN A 136 -8.60 5.40 17.35
N ARG A 137 -8.14 4.40 16.57
CA ARG A 137 -9.02 3.42 15.91
C ARG A 137 -9.89 2.66 16.91
N ALA A 138 -9.30 2.16 17.98
CA ALA A 138 -10.05 1.48 19.04
C ALA A 138 -11.09 2.38 19.71
N ARG A 139 -10.78 3.67 19.88
CA ARG A 139 -11.74 4.68 20.36
C ARG A 139 -12.88 4.88 19.36
N GLU A 140 -12.57 5.03 18.08
CA GLU A 140 -13.56 5.23 17.01
C GLU A 140 -14.49 4.03 16.86
N GLU A 141 -13.99 2.80 16.97
CA GLU A 141 -14.81 1.59 16.98
C GLU A 141 -15.80 1.58 18.13
N LYS A 142 -15.36 1.96 19.34
CA LYS A 142 -16.26 2.11 20.50
C LYS A 142 -17.33 3.17 20.24
N ILE A 143 -16.94 4.32 19.67
CA ILE A 143 -17.89 5.38 19.31
C ILE A 143 -18.90 4.88 18.26
N LYS A 144 -18.45 4.11 17.25
CA LYS A 144 -19.33 3.51 16.24
C LYS A 144 -20.34 2.57 16.87
N LYS A 145 -19.92 1.71 17.81
CA LYS A 145 -20.82 0.82 18.57
C LYS A 145 -21.88 1.62 19.33
N ILE A 146 -21.46 2.63 20.09
CA ILE A 146 -22.39 3.50 20.84
C ILE A 146 -23.39 4.19 19.89
N ARG A 147 -22.93 4.73 18.77
CA ARG A 147 -23.81 5.36 17.76
C ARG A 147 -24.81 4.37 17.17
N HIS A 148 -24.37 3.15 16.86
CA HIS A 148 -25.23 2.09 16.37
C HIS A 148 -26.29 1.72 17.40
N ASP A 149 -25.90 1.53 18.65
CA ASP A 149 -26.81 1.21 19.75
C ASP A 149 -27.82 2.35 19.98
N CYS A 150 -27.38 3.60 19.95
CA CYS A 150 -28.28 4.75 19.99
C CYS A 150 -29.30 4.73 18.85
N ALA A 151 -28.87 4.47 17.61
CA ALA A 151 -29.77 4.40 16.46
C ALA A 151 -30.77 3.23 16.56
N LEU A 152 -30.32 2.07 17.05
CA LEU A 152 -31.19 0.92 17.32
C LEU A 152 -32.21 1.24 18.40
N MET A 153 -31.78 1.84 19.50
CA MET A 153 -32.66 2.24 20.61
C MET A 153 -33.68 3.27 20.17
N LEU A 154 -33.28 4.30 19.41
CA LEU A 154 -34.19 5.27 18.81
C LEU A 154 -35.22 4.60 17.90
N ARG A 155 -34.81 3.65 17.05
CA ARG A 155 -35.72 2.90 16.19
C ARG A 155 -36.75 2.09 17.00
N LYS A 156 -36.30 1.40 18.06
CA LYS A 156 -37.17 0.66 18.98
C LYS A 156 -38.15 1.58 19.68
N LEU A 157 -37.70 2.73 20.17
CA LEU A 157 -38.55 3.75 20.80
C LEU A 157 -39.62 4.27 19.83
N ILE A 158 -39.25 4.56 18.57
CA ILE A 158 -40.21 4.98 17.54
C ILE A 158 -41.24 3.87 17.26
N ALA A 159 -40.81 2.61 17.15
CA ALA A 159 -41.71 1.48 16.94
C ALA A 159 -42.67 1.28 18.13
N ASN A 160 -42.17 1.35 19.36
CA ASN A 160 -42.99 1.27 20.57
C ASN A 160 -43.98 2.44 20.66
N ARG A 161 -43.56 3.65 20.25
CA ARG A 161 -44.45 4.83 20.19
C ARG A 161 -45.62 4.65 19.22
N LYS A 162 -45.44 3.90 18.12
CA LYS A 162 -46.56 3.60 17.21
C LYS A 162 -47.63 2.75 17.91
N ASN A 163 -47.23 1.86 18.82
CA ASN A 163 -48.12 0.94 19.54
C ASN A 163 -48.13 1.20 21.06
N MET A 164 -48.28 2.45 21.49
CA MET A 164 -48.22 2.86 22.91
C MET A 164 -49.20 2.11 23.83
N MET A 165 -50.40 1.79 23.33
CA MET A 165 -51.43 1.07 24.08
C MET A 165 -51.23 -0.46 24.12
N GLY A 166 -50.27 -1.00 23.36
CA GLY A 166 -50.02 -2.46 23.31
C GLY A 166 -51.17 -3.29 22.74
N LYS A 167 -52.14 -2.65 22.08
CA LYS A 167 -53.28 -3.34 21.45
C LYS A 167 -52.79 -4.09 20.20
N LEU A 168 -53.24 -5.33 20.05
CA LEU A 168 -53.02 -6.09 18.82
C LEU A 168 -53.97 -5.56 17.75
N ASP A 169 -53.42 -5.03 16.66
CA ASP A 169 -54.22 -4.59 15.53
C ASP A 169 -54.78 -5.81 14.78
N ARG A 170 -56.07 -5.74 14.43
CA ARG A 170 -56.69 -6.74 13.55
C ARG A 170 -56.06 -6.64 12.16
N ARG A 171 -55.81 -7.79 11.53
CA ARG A 171 -55.29 -7.85 10.15
C ARG A 171 -56.23 -7.14 9.18
N ASP A 172 -55.65 -6.28 8.34
CA ASP A 172 -56.35 -5.56 7.29
C ASP A 172 -55.87 -6.05 5.93
N ILE A 173 -56.67 -6.92 5.31
CA ILE A 173 -56.32 -7.65 4.09
C ILE A 173 -56.06 -6.66 2.94
N ILE A 174 -56.88 -5.61 2.83
CA ILE A 174 -56.73 -4.63 1.74
C ILE A 174 -55.36 -3.96 1.85
N LYS A 175 -55.01 -3.52 3.07
CA LYS A 175 -53.73 -2.88 3.33
C LYS A 175 -52.54 -3.82 3.09
N GLU A 176 -52.64 -5.08 3.50
CA GLU A 176 -51.61 -6.09 3.24
C GLU A 176 -51.36 -6.29 1.73
N TYR A 177 -52.40 -6.37 0.91
CA TYR A 177 -52.23 -6.54 -0.54
C TYR A 177 -51.82 -5.25 -1.28
N THR A 178 -52.03 -4.07 -0.68
CA THR A 178 -51.54 -2.80 -1.24
C THR A 178 -50.04 -2.56 -0.98
N ASP A 179 -49.49 -3.13 0.09
CA ASP A 179 -48.09 -2.95 0.47
C ASP A 179 -47.25 -4.16 0.03
N PHE A 180 -46.35 -3.97 -0.93
CA PHE A 180 -45.47 -5.04 -1.40
C PHE A 180 -44.45 -5.51 -0.34
N SER A 181 -44.24 -4.72 0.71
CA SER A 181 -43.39 -5.12 1.85
C SER A 181 -44.15 -5.92 2.91
N SER A 182 -45.44 -6.16 2.70
CA SER A 182 -46.28 -6.94 3.61
C SER A 182 -45.87 -8.41 3.63
N GLN A 183 -46.37 -9.11 4.66
CA GLN A 183 -46.11 -10.54 4.84
C GLN A 183 -46.64 -11.42 3.69
N THR A 184 -47.65 -10.96 2.96
CA THR A 184 -48.25 -11.71 1.84
C THR A 184 -47.27 -11.89 0.69
N TYR A 185 -46.51 -10.84 0.36
CA TYR A 185 -45.53 -10.87 -0.73
C TYR A 185 -44.10 -11.15 -0.24
N ALA A 186 -43.75 -10.66 0.96
CA ALA A 186 -42.43 -10.82 1.56
C ALA A 186 -42.53 -11.47 2.95
N PRO A 187 -42.85 -12.77 3.04
CA PRO A 187 -42.98 -13.46 4.31
C PRO A 187 -41.65 -13.51 5.08
N LEU A 188 -41.68 -13.15 6.35
CA LEU A 188 -40.52 -13.24 7.24
C LEU A 188 -40.29 -14.71 7.65
N SER A 189 -39.04 -15.17 7.54
CA SER A 189 -38.67 -16.57 7.84
C SER A 189 -39.01 -17.06 9.24
N ARG A 190 -38.95 -16.16 10.23
CA ARG A 190 -39.34 -16.47 11.62
C ARG A 190 -40.81 -16.91 11.78
N ILE A 191 -41.65 -16.63 10.79
CA ILE A 191 -43.08 -17.00 10.81
C ILE A 191 -43.29 -18.41 10.25
N GLY A 192 -42.31 -18.94 9.49
CA GLY A 192 -42.31 -20.31 8.97
C GLY A 192 -43.31 -20.60 7.85
N PHE A 193 -44.14 -19.63 7.46
CA PHE A 193 -45.11 -19.79 6.37
C PHE A 193 -44.57 -19.17 5.08
N PHE A 194 -44.28 -20.04 4.11
CA PHE A 194 -43.83 -19.67 2.77
C PHE A 194 -44.76 -20.32 1.75
N PRO A 195 -45.65 -19.56 1.09
CA PRO A 195 -46.61 -20.12 0.14
C PRO A 195 -45.91 -20.78 -1.06
N ASP A 196 -44.75 -20.25 -1.46
CA ASP A 196 -44.05 -20.67 -2.69
C ASP A 196 -43.04 -21.81 -2.49
N ASN A 197 -42.76 -22.22 -1.24
CA ASN A 197 -41.75 -23.25 -0.96
C ASN A 197 -42.03 -24.60 -1.65
N ASN A 198 -43.32 -24.90 -1.92
CA ASN A 198 -43.74 -26.14 -2.58
C ASN A 198 -44.31 -25.89 -3.98
N SER A 199 -44.01 -24.75 -4.61
CA SER A 199 -44.50 -24.44 -5.96
C SER A 199 -44.13 -25.52 -6.98
N ASP A 200 -42.96 -26.15 -6.83
CA ASP A 200 -42.50 -27.24 -7.67
C ASP A 200 -43.37 -28.50 -7.61
N TYR A 201 -44.08 -28.76 -6.49
CA TYR A 201 -45.01 -29.90 -6.39
C TYR A 201 -46.21 -29.78 -7.33
N TYR A 202 -46.60 -28.55 -7.65
CA TYR A 202 -47.72 -28.26 -8.55
C TYR A 202 -47.26 -28.02 -9.99
N ALA A 203 -45.95 -28.07 -10.26
CA ALA A 203 -45.42 -27.99 -11.61
C ALA A 203 -45.76 -29.28 -12.38
N VAL A 204 -46.77 -29.20 -13.24
CA VAL A 204 -47.20 -30.34 -14.07
C VAL A 204 -46.17 -30.58 -15.18
N LYS A 205 -45.19 -31.46 -14.91
CA LYS A 205 -44.24 -31.96 -15.91
C LYS A 205 -44.77 -33.27 -16.47
N ASN A 206 -45.44 -33.20 -17.62
CA ASN A 206 -46.03 -34.37 -18.26
C ASN A 206 -45.45 -34.59 -19.65
N PHE A 207 -45.13 -35.84 -20.00
CA PHE A 207 -44.74 -36.25 -21.35
C PHE A 207 -45.73 -35.73 -22.41
N TYR A 208 -47.01 -35.82 -22.06
CA TYR A 208 -48.14 -35.39 -22.87
C TYR A 208 -48.14 -33.89 -23.22
N LEU A 209 -47.58 -33.03 -22.36
CA LEU A 209 -47.53 -31.57 -22.59
C LEU A 209 -46.20 -31.11 -23.20
N ASN A 210 -45.13 -31.89 -23.01
CA ASN A 210 -43.78 -31.50 -23.41
C ASN A 210 -43.36 -32.03 -24.79
N THR A 211 -44.03 -33.06 -25.31
CA THR A 211 -43.67 -33.72 -26.56
C THR A 211 -44.81 -33.65 -27.56
N PHE A 212 -44.52 -33.41 -28.84
CA PHE A 212 -45.52 -33.42 -29.90
C PHE A 212 -46.29 -34.75 -29.97
N ALA A 213 -45.60 -35.88 -29.88
CA ALA A 213 -46.23 -37.20 -29.84
C ALA A 213 -47.22 -37.33 -28.67
N GLY A 214 -46.85 -36.83 -27.49
CA GLY A 214 -47.70 -36.81 -26.31
C GLY A 214 -48.94 -35.90 -26.48
N LEU A 215 -48.81 -34.77 -27.17
CA LEU A 215 -49.95 -33.91 -27.50
C LEU A 215 -50.94 -34.61 -28.44
N CYS A 216 -50.44 -35.35 -29.44
CA CYS A 216 -51.30 -36.16 -30.31
C CYS A 216 -52.00 -37.29 -29.55
N GLU A 217 -51.34 -37.92 -28.58
CA GLU A 217 -51.96 -38.92 -27.70
C GLU A 217 -53.04 -38.30 -26.80
N LEU A 218 -52.81 -37.10 -26.26
CA LEU A 218 -53.83 -36.37 -25.52
C LEU A 218 -55.02 -36.02 -26.41
N GLU A 219 -54.77 -35.50 -27.60
CA GLU A 219 -55.81 -35.19 -28.58
C GLU A 219 -56.64 -36.45 -28.88
N ALA A 220 -55.99 -37.59 -29.12
CA ALA A 220 -56.67 -38.86 -29.35
C ALA A 220 -57.47 -39.36 -28.13
N SER A 221 -57.02 -39.06 -26.90
CA SER A 221 -57.71 -39.45 -25.67
C SER A 221 -58.95 -38.60 -25.38
N LEU A 222 -59.00 -37.37 -25.91
CA LEU A 222 -60.13 -36.46 -25.71
C LEU A 222 -61.30 -36.85 -26.62
N PRO A 223 -62.54 -36.82 -26.11
CA PRO A 223 -63.69 -37.13 -26.94
C PRO A 223 -63.82 -36.10 -28.06
N SER A 224 -64.28 -36.54 -29.23
CA SER A 224 -64.43 -35.68 -30.41
C SER A 224 -65.31 -34.44 -30.18
N SER A 225 -66.15 -34.42 -29.14
CA SER A 225 -66.93 -33.25 -28.73
C SER A 225 -66.11 -32.09 -28.17
N VAL A 226 -64.90 -32.35 -27.65
CA VAL A 226 -63.99 -31.32 -27.14
C VAL A 226 -63.17 -30.71 -28.28
N ILE A 227 -62.82 -31.52 -29.29
CA ILE A 227 -61.98 -31.10 -30.43
C ILE A 227 -62.83 -30.51 -31.56
N GLN A 228 -63.99 -31.11 -31.85
CA GLN A 228 -64.89 -30.65 -32.90
C GLN A 228 -65.96 -29.74 -32.31
N LEU A 229 -66.00 -28.49 -32.77
CA LEU A 229 -67.06 -27.54 -32.45
C LEU A 229 -68.39 -28.04 -33.01
N LYS A 230 -69.23 -28.64 -32.16
CA LYS A 230 -70.63 -28.96 -32.50
C LYS A 230 -71.47 -27.69 -32.39
N ILE A 231 -71.44 -26.87 -33.44
CA ILE A 231 -72.34 -25.72 -33.56
C ILE A 231 -73.74 -26.28 -33.87
N LYS A 232 -74.57 -26.44 -32.83
CA LYS A 232 -76.00 -26.66 -32.99
C LYS A 232 -76.69 -25.31 -32.92
N ALA A 233 -77.25 -24.85 -34.05
CA ALA A 233 -78.17 -23.73 -34.01
C ALA A 233 -79.34 -24.08 -33.06
N PRO A 234 -79.74 -23.18 -32.15
CA PRO A 234 -80.88 -23.44 -31.27
C PRO A 234 -82.14 -23.64 -32.12
N LYS A 235 -82.75 -24.83 -32.07
CA LYS A 235 -84.04 -25.07 -32.74
C LYS A 235 -85.12 -24.18 -32.10
N PRO A 236 -85.93 -23.44 -32.88
CA PRO A 236 -86.98 -22.59 -32.32
C PRO A 236 -88.02 -23.44 -31.58
N LYS A 237 -88.27 -23.14 -30.29
CA LYS A 237 -89.22 -23.89 -29.44
C LYS A 237 -90.67 -23.82 -29.95
N SER A 238 -91.05 -22.74 -30.63
CA SER A 238 -92.30 -22.60 -31.40
C SER A 238 -92.16 -21.44 -32.40
N ILE A 239 -92.74 -21.59 -33.59
CA ILE A 239 -92.69 -20.57 -34.66
C ILE A 239 -93.67 -19.42 -34.34
N MET A 240 -94.80 -19.74 -33.68
CA MET A 240 -95.86 -18.79 -33.30
C MET A 240 -95.86 -18.46 -31.80
N THR A 241 -96.24 -17.24 -31.43
CA THR A 241 -96.69 -16.89 -30.06
C THR A 241 -98.07 -17.49 -29.78
N LYS A 242 -98.45 -17.57 -28.50
CA LYS A 242 -99.79 -18.05 -28.08
C LYS A 242 -100.95 -17.26 -28.71
N THR A 243 -100.66 -16.05 -29.20
CA THR A 243 -101.57 -15.12 -29.87
C THR A 243 -101.55 -15.20 -31.40
N GLY A 244 -100.84 -16.18 -32.00
CA GLY A 244 -100.85 -16.44 -33.44
C GLY A 244 -99.84 -15.65 -34.28
N PHE A 245 -98.96 -14.84 -33.67
CA PHE A 245 -97.95 -14.05 -34.41
C PHE A 245 -96.60 -14.76 -34.55
N ILE A 246 -95.90 -14.51 -35.66
CA ILE A 246 -94.56 -15.07 -35.93
C ILE A 246 -93.52 -14.45 -34.99
N LYS A 247 -92.79 -15.30 -34.25
CA LYS A 247 -91.70 -14.86 -33.38
C LYS A 247 -90.51 -14.36 -34.20
N ARG A 248 -89.80 -13.35 -33.68
CA ARG A 248 -88.67 -12.70 -34.38
C ARG A 248 -87.59 -13.68 -34.84
N SER A 249 -87.32 -14.74 -34.08
CA SER A 249 -86.34 -15.77 -34.43
C SER A 249 -86.73 -16.63 -35.65
N ALA A 250 -88.01 -16.67 -36.04
CA ALA A 250 -88.53 -17.53 -37.12
C ALA A 250 -88.98 -16.75 -38.37
N ARG A 251 -88.85 -15.42 -38.39
CA ARG A 251 -89.22 -14.58 -39.55
C ARG A 251 -88.33 -14.84 -40.76
N LEU A 252 -87.02 -14.94 -40.54
CA LEU A 252 -86.06 -15.24 -41.61
C LEU A 252 -86.40 -16.57 -42.32
N GLU A 253 -86.76 -17.61 -41.57
CA GLU A 253 -87.15 -18.91 -42.14
C GLU A 253 -88.48 -18.83 -42.92
N ALA A 254 -89.45 -18.03 -42.45
CA ALA A 254 -90.71 -17.80 -43.15
C ALA A 254 -90.53 -16.97 -44.44
N ASP A 255 -89.68 -15.95 -44.40
CA ASP A 255 -89.33 -15.13 -45.57
C ASP A 255 -88.58 -15.97 -46.61
N LEU A 256 -87.61 -16.80 -46.19
CA LEU A 256 -86.92 -17.75 -47.06
C LEU A 256 -87.90 -18.78 -47.67
N ALA A 257 -88.89 -19.26 -46.91
CA ALA A 257 -89.90 -20.18 -47.43
C ALA A 257 -90.83 -19.55 -48.47
N GLN A 258 -91.09 -18.24 -48.39
CA GLN A 258 -91.85 -17.51 -49.41
C GLN A 258 -91.02 -17.26 -50.69
N VAL A 259 -89.69 -17.08 -50.56
CA VAL A 259 -88.80 -16.84 -51.69
C VAL A 259 -88.49 -18.13 -52.49
N HIS A 260 -88.55 -19.30 -51.84
CA HIS A 260 -88.31 -20.62 -52.46
C HIS A 260 -89.58 -21.32 -52.96
N GLN A 261 -90.74 -20.66 -52.93
CA GLN A 261 -92.00 -21.09 -53.57
C GLN A 261 -92.14 -20.45 -54.95
#